data_AF-A0A3P8JPN9-F1
#
_entry.id   AF-A0A3P8JPN9-F1
#
_cell.length_a   1.000
_cell.length_b   1.000
_cell.length_c   1.000
_cell.angle_alpha   90.00
_cell.angle_beta   90.00
_cell.angle_gamma   90.00
#
_symmetry.space_group_name_H-M   'P 1'
#
loop_
_entity.id
_entity.type
_entity.pdbx_description
1 polymer ?
#
loop_
_entity_poly.entity_id
_entity_poly.type
_entity_poly.pdbx_seq_one_letter_code
_entity_poly.pdbx_strand_id
1 'polypeptide(L)'
;MSLISNYSDIVSSSDYLQSQDSNDAKTDDLKQDDLNYFNEMKYPFDSTLHDWLNIAIKQITSISELKEQIKSLGEFVASCYGGSINKDEQFTLRNELSLAQLRCQLNSNLIPIGLIKQGSFLQRALVFKLLADRIGLPTNLIRGTYGRSFNEVLIEPENSKSQTYRDLYVVDLMFEPGKLLKSSTSEALEYTSIAC
;
A
#
# COMPACT_ATOMS: atom_id res chain seq x y z
N MET A 1 -35.81 33.94 41.02
CA MET A 1 -34.42 34.24 40.60
C MET A 1 -34.25 33.71 39.19
N SER A 2 -33.75 34.58 38.31
CA SER A 2 -33.38 34.47 36.88
C SER A 2 -32.94 33.07 36.41
N LEU A 3 -33.54 32.45 35.37
CA LEU A 3 -33.55 32.70 33.90
C LEU A 3 -32.60 31.73 33.16
N ILE A 4 -33.20 30.90 32.29
CA ILE A 4 -32.80 30.56 30.89
C ILE A 4 -31.49 29.74 30.73
N SER A 5 -31.55 28.45 30.36
CA SER A 5 -31.78 27.85 29.02
C SER A 5 -30.50 27.69 28.20
N ASN A 6 -30.29 26.43 27.75
CA ASN A 6 -29.68 25.95 26.50
C ASN A 6 -28.43 26.63 25.94
N TYR A 7 -27.42 25.79 25.63
CA TYR A 7 -26.68 25.99 24.39
C TYR A 7 -26.24 24.65 23.78
N SER A 8 -26.88 24.32 22.66
CA SER A 8 -26.36 23.47 21.60
C SER A 8 -25.51 24.33 20.64
N ASP A 9 -24.41 23.75 20.16
CA ASP A 9 -23.83 23.93 18.82
C ASP A 9 -23.05 25.21 18.41
N ILE A 10 -21.87 24.90 17.82
CA ILE A 10 -21.08 25.59 16.78
C ILE A 10 -20.29 26.85 17.19
N VAL A 11 -18.95 26.78 17.05
CA VAL A 11 -18.16 27.81 16.33
C VAL A 11 -16.96 27.18 15.61
N SER A 12 -16.86 27.48 14.32
CA SER A 12 -15.73 27.34 13.40
C SER A 12 -14.94 28.64 13.37
N SER A 13 -13.62 28.53 13.13
CA SER A 13 -12.70 29.52 12.50
C SER A 13 -12.61 30.94 13.08
N SER A 14 -11.39 31.47 13.02
CA SER A 14 -10.96 32.85 13.34
C SER A 14 -10.96 33.22 14.82
N ASP A 15 -9.79 33.08 15.43
CA ASP A 15 -9.08 34.05 16.29
C ASP A 15 -7.81 33.29 16.67
N TYR A 16 -6.63 33.64 16.19
CA TYR A 16 -5.80 34.72 16.71
C TYR A 16 -4.82 35.19 15.62
N LEU A 17 -5.09 36.35 15.05
CA LEU A 17 -4.06 37.21 14.47
C LEU A 17 -4.17 38.57 15.15
N GLN A 18 -3.29 38.85 16.12
CA GLN A 18 -2.84 40.21 16.35
C GLN A 18 -1.52 40.25 17.12
N SER A 19 -0.43 40.50 16.40
CA SER A 19 0.42 41.67 16.64
C SER A 19 1.50 41.77 15.57
N GLN A 20 1.70 42.99 15.11
CA GLN A 20 2.45 43.41 13.94
C GLN A 20 3.96 43.55 14.17
N ASP A 21 4.68 43.28 13.08
CA ASP A 21 5.85 43.99 12.52
C ASP A 21 7.09 44.26 13.37
N SER A 22 8.19 43.58 12.99
CA SER A 22 9.41 44.27 12.51
C SER A 22 10.41 43.29 11.85
N ASN A 23 10.57 43.47 10.54
CA ASN A 23 11.72 43.22 9.67
C ASN A 23 12.92 42.43 10.22
N ASP A 24 13.25 41.29 9.57
CA ASP A 24 14.46 41.17 8.75
C ASP A 24 14.51 39.82 8.02
N ALA A 25 15.01 39.86 6.79
CA ALA A 25 14.98 38.78 5.81
C ALA A 25 15.77 37.53 6.24
N LYS A 26 15.09 36.42 6.55
CA LYS A 26 15.67 35.06 6.48
C LYS A 26 14.60 33.97 6.64
N THR A 27 13.97 33.52 5.54
CA THR A 27 12.96 32.45 5.61
C THR A 27 13.03 31.45 4.46
N ASP A 28 14.24 31.18 3.98
CA ASP A 28 14.50 30.09 3.01
C ASP A 28 15.38 28.95 3.55
N ASP A 29 15.88 29.04 4.80
CA ASP A 29 16.76 28.02 5.38
C ASP A 29 15.99 26.80 5.96
N LEU A 30 14.75 27.00 6.47
CA LEU A 30 14.02 25.95 7.22
C LEU A 30 13.43 24.82 6.36
N LYS A 31 13.28 25.00 5.04
CA LYS A 31 12.76 23.93 4.15
C LYS A 31 13.88 23.09 3.53
N GLN A 32 15.08 23.66 3.46
CA GLN A 32 16.25 23.01 2.88
C GLN A 32 16.81 21.95 3.85
N ASP A 33 16.72 22.21 5.16
CA ASP A 33 17.23 21.34 6.22
C ASP A 33 16.43 20.03 6.36
N ASP A 34 15.10 20.07 6.20
CA ASP A 34 14.26 18.85 6.23
C ASP A 34 14.58 17.89 5.07
N LEU A 35 14.88 18.42 3.89
CA LEU A 35 15.28 17.65 2.71
C LEU A 35 16.70 17.10 2.84
N ASN A 36 17.59 17.85 3.47
CA ASN A 36 18.97 17.41 3.74
C ASN A 36 19.02 16.33 4.83
N TYR A 37 18.16 16.38 5.84
CA TYR A 37 18.09 15.36 6.91
C TYR A 37 17.61 13.99 6.40
N PHE A 38 16.67 13.97 5.44
CA PHE A 38 16.27 12.74 4.76
C PHE A 38 17.40 12.12 3.91
N ASN A 39 18.29 12.95 3.36
CA ASN A 39 19.42 12.49 2.54
C ASN A 39 20.61 11.97 3.39
N GLU A 40 20.75 12.42 4.64
CA GLU A 40 21.80 11.91 5.56
C GLU A 40 21.42 10.62 6.28
N MET A 41 20.13 10.30 6.37
CA MET A 41 19.67 8.99 6.83
C MET A 41 19.97 7.95 5.73
N LYS A 42 21.18 7.40 5.75
CA LYS A 42 21.57 6.23 4.94
C LYS A 42 20.76 5.03 5.43
N TYR A 43 19.53 4.91 4.94
CA TYR A 43 18.68 3.75 5.21
C TYR A 43 19.43 2.48 4.81
N PRO A 44 19.31 1.40 5.61
CA PRO A 44 19.95 0.14 5.26
C PRO A 44 19.42 -0.30 3.88
N PHE A 45 20.35 -0.50 2.95
CA PHE A 45 20.02 -0.99 1.61
C PHE A 45 19.39 -2.38 1.73
N ASP A 46 18.17 -2.52 1.24
CA ASP A 46 17.46 -3.80 1.25
C ASP A 46 17.90 -4.64 0.04
N SER A 47 18.94 -5.45 0.25
CA SER A 47 19.47 -6.34 -0.79
C SER A 47 18.44 -7.35 -1.27
N THR A 48 17.63 -7.88 -0.35
CA THR A 48 16.61 -8.89 -0.66
C THR A 48 15.52 -8.31 -1.56
N LEU A 49 15.05 -7.09 -1.27
CA LEU A 49 14.09 -6.40 -2.13
C LEU A 49 14.68 -6.11 -3.52
N HIS A 50 15.95 -5.74 -3.58
CA HIS A 50 16.63 -5.51 -4.86
C HIS A 50 16.73 -6.81 -5.68
N ASP A 51 17.04 -7.93 -5.05
CA ASP A 51 17.08 -9.24 -5.70
C ASP A 51 15.70 -9.63 -6.23
N TRP A 52 14.63 -9.44 -5.43
CA TRP A 52 13.26 -9.68 -5.87
C TRP A 52 12.90 -8.85 -7.09
N LEU A 53 13.32 -7.58 -7.13
CA LEU A 53 13.09 -6.68 -8.25
C LEU A 53 13.80 -7.15 -9.52
N ASN A 54 15.05 -7.58 -9.42
CA ASN A 54 15.80 -8.11 -10.56
C ASN A 54 15.20 -9.43 -11.08
N ILE A 55 14.78 -10.32 -10.18
CA ILE A 55 14.13 -11.59 -10.55
C ILE A 55 12.80 -11.32 -11.23
N ALA A 56 11.96 -10.46 -10.65
CA ALA A 56 10.66 -10.10 -11.18
C ALA A 56 10.75 -9.49 -12.59
N ILE A 57 11.66 -8.53 -12.80
CA ILE A 57 11.88 -7.92 -14.12
C ILE A 57 12.30 -9.00 -15.13
N LYS A 58 13.24 -9.88 -14.76
CA LYS A 58 13.72 -10.92 -15.67
C LYS A 58 12.63 -11.93 -16.06
N GLN A 59 11.80 -12.33 -15.11
CA GLN A 59 10.77 -13.36 -15.34
C GLN A 59 9.51 -12.79 -16.00
N ILE A 60 9.04 -11.61 -15.56
CA ILE A 60 7.70 -11.12 -15.90
C ILE A 60 7.72 -10.27 -17.18
N THR A 61 8.82 -9.55 -17.46
CA THR A 61 8.96 -8.83 -18.75
C THR A 61 8.95 -9.76 -19.96
N SER A 62 9.26 -11.05 -19.77
CA SER A 62 9.24 -12.04 -20.86
C SER A 62 7.83 -12.51 -21.25
N ILE A 63 6.80 -12.23 -20.44
CA ILE A 63 5.43 -12.68 -20.69
C ILE A 63 4.72 -11.65 -21.58
N SER A 64 4.01 -12.10 -22.61
CA SER A 64 3.35 -11.20 -23.59
C SER A 64 1.94 -10.76 -23.17
N GLU A 65 1.25 -11.54 -22.34
CA GLU A 65 -0.13 -11.26 -21.95
C GLU A 65 -0.21 -10.54 -20.60
N LEU A 66 -0.93 -9.41 -20.54
CA LEU A 66 -1.08 -8.59 -19.34
C LEU A 66 -1.67 -9.37 -18.14
N LYS A 67 -2.69 -10.19 -18.40
CA LYS A 67 -3.36 -10.99 -17.35
C LYS A 67 -2.41 -12.01 -16.75
N GLU A 68 -1.63 -12.67 -17.60
CA GLU A 68 -0.64 -13.65 -17.18
C GLU A 68 0.51 -12.97 -16.43
N GLN A 69 0.98 -11.81 -16.89
CA GLN A 69 1.97 -10.99 -16.17
C GLN A 69 1.53 -10.67 -14.74
N ILE A 70 0.28 -10.22 -14.56
CA ILE A 70 -0.26 -9.89 -13.24
C ILE A 70 -0.37 -11.14 -12.36
N LYS A 71 -0.82 -12.26 -12.94
CA LYS A 71 -0.94 -13.52 -12.23
C LYS A 71 0.42 -14.00 -11.74
N SER A 72 1.41 -14.09 -12.63
CA SER A 72 2.77 -14.49 -12.28
C SER A 72 3.41 -13.53 -11.29
N LEU A 73 3.15 -12.22 -11.39
CA LEU A 73 3.61 -11.24 -10.41
C LEU A 73 3.00 -11.48 -9.03
N GLY A 74 1.70 -11.77 -8.97
CA GLY A 74 0.99 -12.08 -7.72
C GLY A 74 1.53 -13.34 -7.04
N GLU A 75 1.74 -14.40 -7.81
CA GLU A 75 2.36 -15.65 -7.35
C GLU A 75 3.79 -15.43 -6.84
N PHE A 76 4.58 -14.62 -7.55
CA PHE A 76 5.94 -14.26 -7.14
C PHE A 76 5.95 -13.52 -5.80
N VAL A 77 5.14 -12.47 -5.64
CA VAL A 77 5.03 -11.72 -4.38
C VAL A 77 4.57 -12.63 -3.24
N ALA A 78 3.62 -13.53 -3.50
CA ALA A 78 3.19 -14.48 -2.48
C ALA A 78 4.35 -15.40 -2.07
N SER A 79 5.13 -15.91 -3.03
CA SER A 79 6.29 -16.77 -2.74
C SER A 79 7.35 -16.07 -1.87
N CYS A 80 7.59 -14.77 -2.09
CA CYS A 80 8.50 -13.95 -1.27
C CYS A 80 8.04 -13.83 0.19
N TYR A 81 6.73 -13.84 0.44
CA TYR A 81 6.11 -13.63 1.74
C TYR A 81 5.55 -14.90 2.40
N GLY A 82 6.08 -16.07 2.03
CA GLY A 82 5.71 -17.34 2.66
C GLY A 82 4.51 -18.05 2.05
N GLY A 83 4.09 -17.67 0.84
CA GLY A 83 3.08 -18.36 0.02
C GLY A 83 1.66 -17.81 0.15
N SER A 84 0.70 -18.63 -0.30
CA SER A 84 -0.74 -18.43 -0.11
C SER A 84 -1.10 -18.64 1.36
N ILE A 85 -2.05 -17.85 1.84
CA ILE A 85 -2.53 -17.86 3.22
C ILE A 85 -3.97 -18.37 3.22
N ASN A 86 -4.28 -19.33 4.09
CA ASN A 86 -5.64 -19.81 4.27
C ASN A 86 -6.52 -18.75 4.96
N LYS A 87 -7.80 -18.65 4.56
CA LYS A 87 -8.78 -17.72 5.18
C LYS A 87 -8.91 -17.89 6.70
N ASP A 88 -8.67 -19.10 7.20
CA ASP A 88 -8.88 -19.47 8.61
C ASP A 88 -7.64 -19.28 9.50
N GLU A 89 -6.49 -18.92 8.91
CA GLU A 89 -5.28 -18.70 9.70
C GLU A 89 -5.30 -17.35 10.41
N GLN A 90 -4.88 -17.32 11.68
CA GLN A 90 -4.63 -16.10 12.46
C GLN A 90 -3.37 -15.37 11.99
N PHE A 91 -3.33 -15.06 10.70
CA PHE A 91 -2.19 -14.46 10.02
C PHE A 91 -1.84 -13.09 10.61
N THR A 92 -2.82 -12.27 10.99
CA THR A 92 -2.58 -10.93 11.56
C THR A 92 -1.72 -10.99 12.82
N LEU A 93 -2.06 -11.85 13.77
CA LEU A 93 -1.29 -11.99 15.02
C LEU A 93 0.11 -12.56 14.78
N ARG A 94 0.23 -13.55 13.90
CA ARG A 94 1.54 -14.13 13.52
C ARG A 94 2.46 -13.10 12.88
N ASN A 95 1.92 -12.26 12.01
CA ASN A 95 2.66 -11.18 11.39
C ASN A 95 3.07 -10.11 12.41
N GLU A 96 2.14 -9.64 13.24
CA GLU A 96 2.45 -8.63 14.27
C GLU A 96 3.56 -9.08 15.22
N LEU A 97 3.52 -10.35 15.67
CA LEU A 97 4.56 -10.94 16.48
C LEU A 97 5.90 -11.01 15.73
N SER A 98 5.89 -11.44 14.47
CA SER A 98 7.10 -11.51 13.63
C SER A 98 7.73 -10.13 13.43
N LEU A 99 6.91 -9.11 13.20
CA LEU A 99 7.37 -7.72 13.07
C LEU A 99 7.90 -7.19 14.40
N ALA A 100 7.26 -7.50 15.53
CA ALA A 100 7.76 -7.11 16.85
C ALA A 100 9.12 -7.74 17.15
N GLN A 101 9.32 -9.01 16.81
CA GLN A 101 10.61 -9.69 16.93
C GLN A 101 11.68 -9.00 16.07
N LEU A 102 11.36 -8.65 14.82
CA LEU A 102 12.28 -7.92 13.94
C LEU A 102 12.66 -6.54 14.49
N ARG A 103 11.70 -5.79 15.05
CA ARG A 103 11.99 -4.50 15.71
C ARG A 103 12.96 -4.65 16.87
N CYS A 104 12.75 -5.67 17.70
CA CYS A 104 13.66 -5.98 18.80
C CYS A 104 15.05 -6.41 18.32
N GLN A 105 15.15 -7.18 17.24
CA GLN A 105 16.44 -7.58 16.67
C GLN A 105 17.22 -6.43 16.06
N LEU A 106 16.52 -5.52 15.37
CA LEU A 106 17.13 -4.36 14.71
C LEU A 106 17.33 -3.17 15.66
N ASN A 107 16.77 -3.23 16.87
CA ASN A 107 16.69 -2.10 17.83
C ASN A 107 16.16 -0.81 17.17
N SER A 108 15.24 -0.94 16.21
CA SER A 108 14.73 0.16 15.40
C SER A 108 13.31 -0.12 14.93
N ASN A 109 12.56 0.96 14.68
CA ASN A 109 11.24 0.90 14.07
C ASN A 109 11.28 0.77 12.54
N LEU A 110 12.47 0.96 11.94
CA LEU A 110 12.68 0.82 10.50
C LEU A 110 12.94 -0.66 10.17
N ILE A 111 11.96 -1.31 9.56
CA ILE A 111 12.06 -2.72 9.13
C ILE A 111 12.19 -2.76 7.61
N PRO A 112 13.32 -3.23 7.06
CA PRO A 112 13.45 -3.54 5.64
C PRO A 112 12.41 -4.56 5.20
N ILE A 113 11.81 -4.31 4.03
CA ILE A 113 10.70 -5.09 3.47
C ILE A 113 11.11 -6.54 3.21
N GLY A 114 12.35 -6.76 2.80
CA GLY A 114 12.91 -8.06 2.50
C GLY A 114 13.20 -8.94 3.72
N LEU A 115 13.18 -8.39 4.95
CA LEU A 115 13.33 -9.18 6.18
C LEU A 115 12.01 -9.75 6.70
N ILE A 116 10.89 -9.26 6.16
CA ILE A 116 9.55 -9.66 6.59
C ILE A 116 9.24 -11.04 5.97
N LYS A 117 9.10 -12.06 6.83
CA LYS A 117 8.81 -13.43 6.38
C LYS A 117 7.36 -13.64 5.96
N GLN A 118 6.41 -13.00 6.67
CA GLN A 118 4.98 -13.09 6.38
C GLN A 118 4.41 -11.68 6.22
N GLY A 119 4.09 -11.29 4.99
CA GLY A 119 3.55 -9.96 4.69
C GLY A 119 2.03 -9.90 4.80
N SER A 120 1.49 -8.85 5.43
CA SER A 120 0.06 -8.52 5.44
C SER A 120 -0.41 -8.02 4.08
N PHE A 121 -1.71 -7.78 3.98
CA PHE A 121 -2.36 -7.11 2.85
C PHE A 121 -1.55 -5.89 2.38
N LEU A 122 -1.15 -5.00 3.29
CA LEU A 122 -0.39 -3.79 2.94
C LEU A 122 1.01 -4.10 2.40
N GLN A 123 1.77 -4.95 3.09
CA GLN A 123 3.15 -5.26 2.71
C GLN A 123 3.20 -5.92 1.32
N ARG A 124 2.32 -6.91 1.10
CA ARG A 124 2.18 -7.58 -0.19
C ARG A 124 1.70 -6.63 -1.28
N ALA A 125 0.70 -5.79 -0.98
CA ALA A 125 0.18 -4.85 -1.96
C ALA A 125 1.23 -3.80 -2.35
N LEU A 126 2.05 -3.33 -1.40
CA LEU A 126 3.16 -2.40 -1.66
C LEU A 126 4.22 -3.00 -2.57
N VAL A 127 4.69 -4.22 -2.28
CA VAL A 127 5.71 -4.87 -3.13
C VAL A 127 5.16 -5.16 -4.51
N PHE A 128 3.92 -5.63 -4.61
CA PHE A 128 3.27 -5.82 -5.90
C PHE A 128 3.23 -4.51 -6.70
N LYS A 129 2.81 -3.40 -6.08
CA LYS A 129 2.77 -2.09 -6.73
C LYS A 129 4.17 -1.63 -7.19
N LEU A 130 5.17 -1.78 -6.32
CA LEU A 130 6.56 -1.43 -6.65
C LEU A 130 7.06 -2.22 -7.86
N LEU A 131 6.85 -3.53 -7.88
CA LEU A 131 7.27 -4.39 -8.99
C LEU A 131 6.49 -4.09 -10.27
N ALA A 132 5.19 -3.88 -10.15
CA ALA A 132 4.33 -3.47 -11.26
C ALA A 132 4.82 -2.17 -11.91
N ASP A 133 5.20 -1.17 -11.10
CA ASP A 133 5.73 0.10 -11.59
C ASP A 133 7.07 -0.06 -12.31
N ARG A 134 7.91 -1.00 -11.87
CA ARG A 134 9.18 -1.31 -12.56
C ARG A 134 8.99 -2.00 -13.90
N ILE A 135 7.97 -2.84 -14.01
CA ILE A 135 7.64 -3.55 -15.26
C ILE A 135 6.86 -2.63 -16.22
N GLY A 136 6.20 -1.59 -15.69
CA GLY A 136 5.38 -0.65 -16.45
C GLY A 136 3.90 -1.04 -16.51
N LEU A 137 3.42 -1.79 -15.52
CA LEU A 137 2.02 -2.23 -15.44
C LEU A 137 1.12 -1.14 -14.83
N PRO A 138 -0.02 -0.80 -15.45
CA PRO A 138 -0.95 0.20 -14.93
C PRO A 138 -1.78 -0.37 -13.78
N THR A 139 -1.24 -0.28 -12.56
CA THR A 139 -1.88 -0.78 -11.34
C THR A 139 -2.12 0.35 -10.35
N ASN A 140 -3.16 0.27 -9.53
CA ASN A 140 -3.48 1.23 -8.48
C ASN A 140 -3.42 0.54 -7.13
N LEU A 141 -2.71 1.13 -6.17
CA LEU A 141 -2.72 0.67 -4.79
C LEU A 141 -3.82 1.40 -4.03
N ILE A 142 -4.82 0.64 -3.56
CA ILE A 142 -5.91 1.16 -2.75
C ILE A 142 -5.70 0.73 -1.31
N ARG A 143 -5.72 1.71 -0.41
CA ARG A 143 -5.74 1.47 1.03
C ARG A 143 -7.18 1.43 1.50
N GLY A 144 -7.67 0.24 1.79
CA GLY A 144 -8.99 0.01 2.37
C GLY A 144 -9.04 0.36 3.86
N THR A 145 -10.20 0.08 4.46
CA THR A 145 -10.43 0.24 5.90
C THR A 145 -9.87 -0.95 6.69
N TYR A 146 -9.67 -0.76 8.00
CA TYR A 146 -9.25 -1.83 8.92
C TYR A 146 -7.97 -2.60 8.52
N GLY A 147 -7.00 -1.90 7.93
CA GLY A 147 -5.73 -2.49 7.55
C GLY A 147 -5.77 -3.36 6.28
N ARG A 148 -6.89 -3.36 5.54
CA ARG A 148 -6.96 -3.94 4.19
C ARG A 148 -6.26 -3.02 3.19
N SER A 149 -5.53 -3.60 2.26
CA SER A 149 -4.88 -2.88 1.17
C SER A 149 -4.73 -3.84 0.01
N PHE A 150 -5.03 -3.37 -1.20
CA PHE A 150 -5.14 -4.22 -2.37
C PHE A 150 -4.75 -3.44 -3.62
N ASN A 151 -4.43 -4.17 -4.68
CA ASN A 151 -4.13 -3.55 -5.97
C ASN A 151 -5.27 -3.74 -6.94
N GLU A 152 -5.59 -2.68 -7.67
CA GLU A 152 -6.56 -2.69 -8.74
C GLU A 152 -5.88 -2.51 -10.09
N VAL A 153 -6.42 -3.13 -11.13
CA VAL A 153 -5.92 -3.06 -12.49
C VAL A 153 -7.10 -2.84 -13.43
N LEU A 154 -6.93 -1.92 -14.37
CA LEU A 154 -7.89 -1.73 -15.46
C LEU A 154 -7.48 -2.61 -16.63
N ILE A 155 -8.36 -3.54 -16.99
CA ILE A 155 -8.13 -4.48 -18.09
C ILE A 155 -9.18 -4.21 -19.17
N GLU A 156 -8.75 -4.25 -20.43
CA GLU A 156 -9.67 -4.13 -21.56
C GLU A 156 -10.50 -5.42 -21.70
N PRO A 157 -11.83 -5.32 -21.78
CA PRO A 157 -12.68 -6.49 -21.95
C PRO A 157 -12.47 -7.11 -23.34
N GLU A 158 -12.24 -8.43 -23.39
CA GLU A 158 -11.97 -9.16 -24.64
C GLU A 158 -13.16 -9.21 -25.62
N ASN A 159 -14.39 -8.92 -25.15
CA ASN A 159 -15.63 -9.22 -25.87
C ASN A 159 -16.43 -8.02 -26.38
N SER A 160 -15.88 -6.80 -26.40
CA SER A 160 -16.66 -5.63 -26.82
C SER A 160 -16.02 -4.89 -27.99
N LYS A 161 -16.68 -5.02 -29.15
CA LYS A 161 -16.51 -4.21 -30.37
C LYS A 161 -16.85 -2.72 -30.19
N SER A 162 -16.97 -2.25 -28.94
CA SER A 162 -17.38 -0.89 -28.56
C SER A 162 -16.49 -0.43 -27.41
N GLN A 163 -15.43 0.28 -27.78
CA GLN A 163 -14.19 0.43 -27.02
C GLN A 163 -14.20 1.67 -26.11
N THR A 164 -15.08 1.70 -25.12
CA THR A 164 -15.18 2.88 -24.22
C THR A 164 -15.10 2.59 -22.73
N TYR A 165 -15.19 1.33 -22.29
CA TYR A 165 -15.18 1.00 -20.86
C TYR A 165 -14.13 -0.08 -20.56
N ARG A 166 -13.23 0.24 -19.63
CA ARG A 166 -12.30 -0.73 -19.03
C ARG A 166 -12.93 -1.29 -17.77
N ASP A 167 -12.81 -2.60 -17.58
CA ASP A 167 -13.29 -3.26 -16.37
C ASP A 167 -12.21 -3.16 -15.28
N LEU A 168 -12.63 -2.87 -14.05
CA LEU A 168 -11.76 -2.80 -12.89
C LEU A 168 -11.66 -4.17 -12.22
N TYR A 169 -10.44 -4.63 -12.02
CA TYR A 169 -10.13 -5.90 -11.36
C TYR A 169 -9.26 -5.68 -10.14
N VAL A 170 -9.61 -6.31 -9.03
CA VAL A 170 -8.80 -6.40 -7.81
C VAL A 170 -7.89 -7.63 -7.92
N VAL A 171 -6.61 -7.49 -7.60
CA VAL A 171 -5.66 -8.61 -7.56
C VAL A 171 -5.67 -9.22 -6.16
N ASP A 172 -5.97 -10.51 -6.06
CA ASP A 172 -5.78 -11.25 -4.81
C ASP A 172 -4.30 -11.62 -4.63
N LEU A 173 -3.72 -11.21 -3.51
CA LEU A 173 -2.34 -11.50 -3.11
C LEU A 173 -2.25 -12.35 -1.83
N MET A 174 -3.40 -12.76 -1.27
CA MET A 174 -3.51 -13.44 0.02
C MET A 174 -3.97 -14.88 -0.14
N PHE A 175 -5.18 -15.10 -0.67
CA PHE A 175 -5.82 -16.42 -0.69
C PHE A 175 -5.47 -17.18 -1.97
N GLU A 176 -5.74 -16.59 -3.12
CA GLU A 176 -5.37 -17.11 -4.43
C GLU A 176 -4.44 -16.11 -5.13
N PRO A 177 -3.11 -16.17 -4.89
CA PRO A 177 -2.16 -15.24 -5.46
C PRO A 177 -2.28 -15.12 -6.98
N GLY A 178 -2.47 -13.90 -7.48
CA GLY A 178 -2.56 -13.62 -8.90
C GLY A 178 -3.96 -13.78 -9.50
N LYS A 179 -4.97 -14.15 -8.70
CA LYS A 179 -6.37 -14.18 -9.15
C LYS A 179 -6.88 -12.76 -9.35
N LEU A 180 -7.55 -12.54 -10.48
CA LEU A 180 -8.20 -11.28 -10.82
C LEU A 180 -9.68 -11.34 -10.47
N LEU A 181 -10.08 -10.57 -9.45
CA LEU A 181 -11.45 -10.45 -8.98
C LEU A 181 -12.09 -9.23 -9.64
N LYS A 182 -13.17 -9.39 -10.40
CA LYS A 182 -13.89 -8.24 -10.96
C LYS A 182 -14.49 -7.41 -9.82
N SER A 183 -14.21 -6.10 -9.78
CA SER A 183 -14.59 -5.21 -8.67
C SER A 183 -16.11 -5.19 -8.39
N SER A 184 -16.93 -5.47 -9.42
CA SER A 184 -18.40 -5.58 -9.29
C SER A 184 -18.91 -6.87 -8.64
N THR A 185 -18.05 -7.85 -8.38
CA THR A 185 -18.44 -9.16 -7.86
C THR A 185 -18.43 -9.17 -6.32
N SER A 186 -19.34 -9.93 -5.71
CA SER A 186 -19.40 -10.09 -4.24
C SER A 186 -18.08 -10.56 -3.63
N GLU A 187 -17.31 -11.37 -4.36
CA GLU A 187 -16.00 -11.87 -3.92
C GLU A 187 -14.97 -10.73 -3.76
N ALA A 188 -14.97 -9.75 -4.68
CA ALA A 188 -14.12 -8.57 -4.56
C ALA A 188 -14.54 -7.70 -3.36
N LEU A 189 -15.84 -7.60 -3.09
CA LEU A 189 -16.35 -6.87 -1.94
C LEU A 189 -15.95 -7.54 -0.61
N GLU A 190 -16.04 -8.88 -0.53
CA GLU A 190 -15.58 -9.66 0.64
C GLU A 190 -14.07 -9.54 0.85
N TYR A 191 -13.30 -9.42 -0.23
CA TYR A 191 -11.85 -9.23 -0.14
C TYR A 191 -11.47 -7.84 0.38
N THR A 192 -12.18 -6.81 -0.10
CA THR A 192 -11.86 -5.40 0.16
C THR A 192 -12.45 -4.89 1.47
N SER A 193 -13.59 -5.45 1.91
CA SER A 193 -14.27 -5.10 3.16
C SER A 193 -14.09 -6.19 4.22
N ILE A 194 -14.11 -5.80 5.49
CA ILE A 194 -14.46 -6.75 6.55
C ILE A 194 -15.99 -6.83 6.47
N ALA A 195 -16.53 -7.93 5.98
CA ALA A 195 -17.97 -8.17 6.01
C ALA A 195 -18.44 -8.01 7.47
N CYS A 196 -19.30 -7.02 7.72
CA CYS A 196 -20.15 -6.98 8.91
C CYS A 196 -21.38 -7.85 8.67
#